data_AF-A0A059X295-F1
#
_entry.id   AF-A0A059X295-F1
#
_cell.length_a   1.000
_cell.length_b   1.000
_cell.length_c   1.000
_cell.angle_alpha   90.00
_cell.angle_beta   90.00
_cell.angle_gamma   90.00
#
_symmetry.space_group_name_H-M   'P 1'
#
loop_
_entity.id
_entity.type
_entity.pdbx_description
1 polymer ?
#
loop_
_entity_poly.entity_id
_entity_poly.type
_entity_poly.pdbx_seq_one_letter_code
_entity_poly.pdbx_strand_id
1 'polypeptide(L)'
;MPVYFRHMATLISLGQIIDKTMAHYKKHFVELISITVWILLAAIPTAIAKLLAPLVEGTEGSTTQLLIVGLNNLGGLLLGIVSAWALITVIIAVSEEAQGTPQDLKAQAKKGWKLFWSYIWVSILLGLVIAVILLPPIAGFILVLIDSLRGTSSRR
;
A
#
# COMPACT_ATOMS: atom_id res chain seq x y z
N MET A 1 -19.87 6.64 -53.47
CA MET A 1 -19.46 5.45 -52.68
C MET A 1 -18.27 4.84 -53.41
N PRO A 2 -17.11 4.62 -52.76
CA PRO A 2 -16.99 3.81 -51.54
C PRO A 2 -16.28 4.50 -50.36
N VAL A 3 -16.55 3.94 -49.19
CA VAL A 3 -15.99 4.18 -47.86
C VAL A 3 -14.92 3.12 -47.62
N TYR A 4 -13.69 3.45 -47.23
CA TYR A 4 -12.82 2.51 -46.49
C TYR A 4 -11.89 3.23 -45.48
N PHE A 5 -12.21 3.00 -44.19
CA PHE A 5 -11.33 2.87 -43.02
C PHE A 5 -10.30 3.98 -42.74
N ARG A 6 -10.49 4.88 -41.76
CA ARG A 6 -10.72 4.66 -40.31
C ARG A 6 -9.64 3.74 -39.72
N HIS A 7 -8.56 4.35 -39.21
CA HIS A 7 -7.70 3.92 -38.09
C HIS A 7 -6.35 4.65 -38.15
N MET A 8 -6.34 5.97 -37.98
CA MET A 8 -5.13 6.61 -37.44
C MET A 8 -5.17 6.39 -35.94
N ALA A 9 -4.50 5.34 -35.50
CA ALA A 9 -4.17 5.14 -34.10
C ALA A 9 -3.38 6.37 -33.64
N THR A 10 -4.06 7.30 -32.97
CA THR A 10 -3.45 8.44 -32.33
C THR A 10 -2.57 7.87 -31.22
N LEU A 11 -1.30 7.63 -31.55
CA LEU A 11 -0.25 7.42 -30.57
C LEU A 11 -0.18 8.72 -29.78
N ILE A 12 -0.95 8.79 -28.70
CA ILE A 12 -0.84 9.85 -27.71
C ILE A 12 0.62 9.84 -27.29
N SER A 13 1.36 10.88 -27.68
CA SER A 13 2.76 11.00 -27.34
C SER A 13 2.90 11.02 -25.82
N LEU A 14 3.89 10.30 -25.28
CA LEU A 14 4.24 10.37 -23.86
C LEU A 14 4.35 11.83 -23.37
N GLY A 15 4.82 12.73 -24.25
CA GLY A 15 4.87 14.17 -23.98
C GLY A 15 3.50 14.79 -23.74
N GLN A 16 2.49 14.45 -24.54
CA GLN A 16 1.12 14.95 -24.33
C GLN A 16 0.45 14.39 -23.08
N ILE A 17 0.81 13.17 -22.67
CA ILE A 17 0.36 12.60 -21.40
C ILE A 17 0.97 13.42 -20.26
N ILE A 18 2.29 13.59 -20.26
CA ILE A 18 3.03 14.34 -19.24
C ILE A 18 2.53 15.77 -19.14
N ASP A 19 2.32 16.44 -20.27
CA ASP A 19 1.89 17.84 -20.29
C ASP A 19 0.46 18.00 -19.73
N LYS A 20 -0.43 17.05 -20.06
CA LYS A 20 -1.78 16.99 -19.48
C LYS A 20 -1.76 16.66 -17.99
N THR A 21 -0.94 15.70 -17.53
CA THR A 21 -0.80 15.42 -16.09
C THR A 21 -0.18 16.60 -15.36
N MET A 22 0.77 17.32 -15.95
CA MET A 22 1.40 18.49 -15.35
C MET A 22 0.43 19.68 -15.21
N ALA A 23 -0.38 19.93 -16.25
CA ALA A 23 -1.42 20.97 -16.19
C ALA A 23 -2.49 20.65 -15.14
N HIS A 24 -2.90 19.37 -15.07
CA HIS A 24 -3.85 18.89 -14.07
C HIS A 24 -3.27 18.96 -12.64
N TYR A 25 -2.01 18.57 -12.48
CA TYR A 25 -1.29 18.68 -11.20
C TYR A 25 -1.22 20.13 -10.71
N LYS A 26 -0.92 21.09 -11.60
CA LYS A 26 -0.92 22.52 -11.25
C LYS A 26 -2.27 23.01 -10.74
N LYS A 27 -3.37 22.54 -11.33
CA LYS A 27 -4.73 22.95 -10.96
C LYS A 27 -5.12 22.44 -9.57
N HIS A 28 -4.72 21.22 -9.24
CA HIS A 28 -5.12 20.51 -8.00
C HIS A 28 -3.99 20.35 -7.00
N PHE A 29 -2.93 21.14 -7.16
CA PHE A 29 -1.69 21.01 -6.40
C PHE A 29 -1.94 21.08 -4.89
N VAL A 30 -2.77 22.02 -4.44
CA VAL A 30 -3.10 22.23 -3.02
C VAL A 30 -3.81 21.00 -2.44
N GLU A 31 -4.71 20.40 -3.21
CA GLU A 31 -5.51 19.26 -2.80
C GLU A 31 -4.64 18.00 -2.66
N LEU A 32 -3.81 17.74 -3.68
CA LEU A 32 -2.84 16.66 -3.69
C LEU A 32 -1.80 16.82 -2.57
N ILE A 33 -1.34 18.05 -2.33
CA ILE A 33 -0.44 18.34 -1.21
C ILE A 33 -1.08 18.00 0.12
N SER A 34 -2.35 18.38 0.35
CA SER A 34 -3.05 18.08 1.59
C SER A 34 -3.06 16.58 1.92
N ILE A 35 -3.24 15.73 0.92
CA ILE A 35 -3.20 14.28 1.07
C ILE A 35 -1.76 13.79 1.35
N THR A 36 -0.76 14.32 0.63
CA THR A 36 0.65 13.93 0.85
C THR A 36 1.21 14.35 2.20
N VAL A 37 0.71 15.44 2.80
CA VAL A 37 1.10 15.87 4.16
C VAL A 37 0.79 14.79 5.19
N TRP A 38 -0.32 14.06 5.03
CA TRP A 38 -0.64 12.95 5.93
C TRP A 38 0.38 11.80 5.84
N ILE A 39 0.90 11.52 4.64
CA ILE A 39 1.95 10.51 4.45
C ILE A 39 3.23 10.95 5.19
N LEU A 40 3.59 12.23 5.07
CA LEU A 40 4.75 12.78 5.78
C LEU A 40 4.55 12.69 7.30
N LEU A 41 3.35 13.02 7.79
CA LEU A 41 3.01 12.92 9.21
C LEU A 41 3.10 11.47 9.71
N ALA A 42 2.62 10.52 8.91
CA ALA A 42 2.69 9.09 9.22
C ALA A 42 4.13 8.55 9.27
N ALA A 43 5.07 9.19 8.56
CA ALA A 43 6.49 8.81 8.57
C ALA A 43 7.25 9.30 9.81
N ILE A 44 6.70 10.26 10.57
CA ILE A 44 7.37 10.87 11.73
C ILE A 44 7.81 9.83 12.78
N PRO A 45 6.98 8.87 13.22
CA PRO A 45 7.39 7.91 14.25
C PRO A 45 8.58 7.06 13.80
N THR A 46 8.62 6.66 12.51
CA THR A 46 9.75 5.94 11.92
C THR A 46 11.01 6.80 11.87
N ALA A 47 10.88 8.08 11.51
CA ALA A 47 12.01 9.01 11.48
C ALA A 47 12.59 9.23 12.88
N ILE A 48 11.73 9.43 13.89
CA ILE A 48 12.14 9.56 15.30
C ILE A 48 12.83 8.27 15.76
N ALA A 49 12.27 7.10 15.45
CA ALA A 49 12.86 5.82 15.85
C ALA A 49 14.28 5.65 15.28
N LYS A 50 14.48 5.99 14.00
CA LYS A 50 15.79 5.93 13.34
C LYS A 50 16.78 6.94 13.91
N LEU A 51 16.32 8.12 14.30
CA LEU A 51 17.16 9.15 14.91
C LEU A 51 17.61 8.76 16.33
N LEU A 52 16.77 8.01 17.07
CA LEU A 52 17.08 7.52 18.41
C LEU A 52 17.84 6.20 18.42
N ALA A 53 17.81 5.42 17.34
CA ALA A 53 18.51 4.13 17.22
C ALA A 53 20.00 4.15 17.64
N PRO A 54 20.85 5.11 17.18
CA PRO A 54 22.26 5.12 17.55
C PRO A 54 22.51 5.39 19.05
N LEU A 55 21.54 5.94 19.78
CA LEU A 55 21.68 6.20 21.22
C LEU A 55 21.57 4.94 22.09
N VAL A 56 21.17 3.81 21.51
CA VAL A 56 20.81 2.57 22.22
C VAL A 56 21.71 1.40 21.77
N GLU A 57 22.67 1.65 20.88
CA GLU A 57 23.68 0.67 20.46
C GLU A 57 24.43 0.12 21.70
N GLY A 58 24.39 -1.21 21.86
CA GLY A 58 25.03 -1.91 22.98
C GLY A 58 24.13 -2.20 24.19
N THR A 59 22.85 -1.81 24.17
CA THR A 59 21.88 -2.14 25.23
C THR A 59 20.81 -3.11 24.74
N GLU A 60 21.24 -4.33 24.41
CA GLU A 60 20.35 -5.42 24.01
C GLU A 60 19.38 -5.77 25.15
N GLY A 61 18.07 -5.76 24.86
CA GLY A 61 17.01 -6.08 25.82
C GLY A 61 16.55 -4.92 26.71
N SER A 62 17.03 -3.69 26.49
CA SER A 62 16.56 -2.53 27.26
C SER A 62 15.13 -2.12 26.87
N THR A 63 14.36 -1.61 27.84
CA THR A 63 13.02 -1.03 27.60
C THR A 63 13.06 0.04 26.50
N THR A 64 14.17 0.78 26.40
CA THR A 64 14.40 1.79 25.37
C THR A 64 14.50 1.18 23.97
N GLN A 65 15.16 0.03 23.83
CA GLN A 65 15.24 -0.70 22.55
C GLN A 65 13.86 -1.18 22.09
N LEU A 66 13.06 -1.74 23.00
CA LEU A 66 11.68 -2.16 22.71
C LEU A 66 10.81 -0.98 22.29
N LEU A 67 10.98 0.18 22.93
CA LEU A 67 10.31 1.43 22.56
C LEU A 67 10.67 1.88 21.14
N ILE A 68 11.95 1.87 20.77
CA ILE A 68 12.40 2.26 19.42
C ILE A 68 11.87 1.29 18.36
N VAL A 69 11.94 -0.02 18.61
CA VAL A 69 11.39 -1.04 17.73
C VAL A 69 9.88 -0.86 17.58
N GLY A 70 9.17 -0.62 18.68
CA GLY A 70 7.75 -0.33 18.69
C GLY A 70 7.39 0.91 17.87
N LEU A 71 8.13 2.01 18.06
CA LEU A 71 7.92 3.28 17.36
C LEU A 71 8.19 3.14 15.85
N ASN A 72 9.24 2.40 15.48
CA ASN A 72 9.58 2.11 14.08
C ASN A 72 8.49 1.26 13.40
N ASN A 73 8.02 0.20 14.06
CA ASN A 73 6.96 -0.66 13.52
C ASN A 73 5.63 0.10 13.43
N LEU A 74 5.28 0.89 14.45
CA LEU A 74 4.09 1.72 14.44
C LEU A 74 4.14 2.73 13.30
N GLY A 75 5.27 3.41 13.11
CA GLY A 75 5.44 4.35 12.00
C GLY A 75 5.37 3.67 10.64
N GLY A 76 5.97 2.48 10.48
CA GLY A 76 5.84 1.68 9.26
C GLY A 76 4.39 1.27 8.97
N LEU A 77 3.65 0.87 9.99
CA LEU A 77 2.25 0.49 9.89
C LEU A 77 1.38 1.71 9.52
N LEU A 78 1.57 2.84 10.20
CA LEU A 78 0.87 4.09 9.89
C LEU A 78 1.17 4.54 8.46
N LEU A 79 2.43 4.48 8.04
CA LEU A 79 2.83 4.82 6.68
C LEU A 79 2.11 3.94 5.65
N GLY A 80 2.10 2.62 5.85
CA GLY A 80 1.41 1.69 4.95
C GLY A 80 -0.10 1.98 4.85
N ILE A 81 -0.76 2.18 5.99
CA ILE A 81 -2.20 2.50 6.07
C ILE A 81 -2.49 3.83 5.35
N VAL A 82 -1.76 4.89 5.70
CA VAL A 82 -2.01 6.23 5.17
C VAL A 82 -1.65 6.31 3.68
N SER A 83 -0.57 5.66 3.23
CA SER A 83 -0.23 5.58 1.81
C SER A 83 -1.29 4.85 0.99
N ALA A 84 -1.82 3.73 1.50
CA ALA A 84 -2.90 3.00 0.82
C ALA A 84 -4.17 3.84 0.71
N TRP A 85 -4.55 4.56 1.77
CA TRP A 85 -5.69 5.47 1.72
C TRP A 85 -5.48 6.69 0.85
N ALA A 86 -4.29 7.28 0.87
CA ALA A 86 -3.95 8.38 -0.01
C ALA A 86 -4.13 7.96 -1.47
N LEU A 87 -3.64 6.77 -1.85
CA LEU A 87 -3.78 6.23 -3.19
C LEU A 87 -5.25 6.01 -3.58
N ILE A 88 -6.06 5.42 -2.70
CA ILE A 88 -7.51 5.25 -2.93
C ILE A 88 -8.20 6.62 -3.09
N THR A 89 -7.86 7.59 -2.25
CA THR A 89 -8.47 8.93 -2.27
C THR A 89 -8.13 9.67 -3.56
N VAL A 90 -6.87 9.56 -4.03
CA VAL A 90 -6.45 10.12 -5.32
C VAL A 90 -7.20 9.45 -6.49
N ILE A 91 -7.36 8.13 -6.47
CA ILE A 91 -8.13 7.42 -7.51
C ILE A 91 -9.58 7.91 -7.55
N ILE A 92 -10.22 8.06 -6.39
CA ILE A 92 -11.59 8.58 -6.30
C ILE A 92 -11.65 10.02 -6.83
N ALA A 93 -10.75 10.89 -6.39
CA ALA A 93 -10.71 12.29 -6.81
C ALA A 93 -10.59 12.43 -8.34
N VAL A 94 -9.69 11.66 -8.96
CA VAL A 94 -9.52 11.63 -10.43
C VAL A 94 -10.78 11.08 -11.12
N SER A 95 -11.40 10.04 -10.56
CA SER A 95 -12.61 9.44 -11.13
C SER A 95 -13.84 10.36 -11.08
N GLU A 96 -13.98 11.13 -10.00
CA GLU A 96 -15.09 12.08 -9.82
C GLU A 96 -14.90 13.33 -10.67
N GLU A 97 -13.65 13.77 -10.87
CA GLU A 97 -13.35 14.87 -11.78
C GLU A 97 -13.61 14.50 -13.24
N ALA A 98 -13.26 13.28 -13.65
CA ALA A 98 -13.59 12.77 -14.99
C ALA A 98 -15.10 12.75 -15.25
N GLN A 99 -15.91 12.66 -14.19
CA GLN A 99 -17.37 12.69 -14.25
C GLN A 99 -17.96 14.11 -14.14
N GLY A 100 -17.13 15.14 -13.98
CA GLY A 100 -17.57 16.54 -13.86
C GLY A 100 -18.21 16.88 -12.51
N THR A 101 -18.03 16.04 -11.49
CA THR A 101 -18.60 16.24 -10.16
C THR A 101 -17.80 17.30 -9.39
N PRO A 102 -18.45 18.22 -8.65
CA PRO A 102 -17.74 19.18 -7.80
C PRO A 102 -16.90 18.46 -6.74
N GLN A 103 -15.63 18.84 -6.64
CA GLN A 103 -14.69 18.26 -5.68
C GLN A 103 -14.92 18.86 -4.28
N ASP A 104 -15.30 17.99 -3.34
CA ASP A 104 -15.25 18.27 -1.90
C ASP A 104 -14.26 17.29 -1.27
N LEU A 105 -13.07 17.80 -0.95
CA LEU A 105 -11.98 17.03 -0.36
C LEU A 105 -12.36 16.32 0.94
N LYS A 106 -13.20 16.95 1.78
CA LYS A 106 -13.61 16.32 3.05
C LYS A 106 -14.52 15.13 2.78
N ALA A 107 -15.42 15.26 1.82
CA ALA A 107 -16.29 14.17 1.39
C ALA A 107 -15.47 13.04 0.75
N GLN A 108 -14.50 13.38 -0.10
CA GLN A 108 -13.62 12.41 -0.75
C GLN A 108 -12.72 11.65 0.23
N ALA A 109 -12.12 12.35 1.21
CA ALA A 109 -11.34 11.73 2.27
C ALA A 109 -12.16 10.70 3.06
N LYS A 110 -13.40 11.05 3.41
CA LYS A 110 -14.33 10.15 4.13
C LYS A 110 -14.74 8.94 3.28
N LYS A 111 -15.00 9.13 1.99
CA LYS A 111 -15.26 8.04 1.04
C LYS A 111 -14.05 7.12 0.90
N GLY A 112 -12.86 7.69 0.77
CA GLY A 112 -11.59 6.96 0.71
C GLY A 112 -11.40 6.07 1.94
N TRP A 113 -11.71 6.58 3.14
CA TRP A 113 -11.61 5.78 4.36
C TRP A 113 -12.61 4.62 4.41
N LYS A 114 -13.86 4.86 3.98
CA LYS A 114 -14.88 3.81 3.91
C LYS A 114 -14.47 2.68 2.95
N LEU A 115 -13.93 3.05 1.79
CA LEU A 115 -13.45 2.10 0.78
C LEU A 115 -12.21 1.33 1.26
N PHE A 116 -11.27 2.02 1.91
CA PHE A 116 -10.10 1.39 2.51
C PHE A 116 -10.48 0.30 3.52
N TRP A 117 -11.38 0.60 4.45
CA TRP A 117 -11.85 -0.39 5.43
C TRP A 117 -12.58 -1.57 4.75
N SER A 118 -13.41 -1.29 3.76
CA SER A 118 -14.10 -2.34 3.00
C SER A 118 -13.08 -3.26 2.29
N TYR A 119 -12.05 -2.69 1.69
CA TYR A 119 -10.99 -3.44 1.03
C TYR A 119 -10.16 -4.28 2.02
N ILE A 120 -9.83 -3.74 3.19
CA ILE A 120 -9.12 -4.49 4.25
C ILE A 120 -9.94 -5.70 4.69
N TRP A 121 -11.23 -5.52 4.98
CA TRP A 121 -12.07 -6.63 5.42
C TRP A 121 -12.14 -7.73 4.37
N VAL A 122 -12.34 -7.37 3.10
CA VAL A 122 -12.34 -8.34 1.99
C VAL A 122 -10.98 -9.03 1.87
N SER A 123 -9.88 -8.28 2.00
CA SER A 123 -8.52 -8.83 1.90
C SER A 123 -8.20 -9.81 3.03
N ILE A 124 -8.62 -9.50 4.27
CA ILE A 124 -8.48 -10.39 5.43
C ILE A 124 -9.30 -11.67 5.18
N LEU A 125 -10.55 -11.53 4.74
CA LEU A 125 -11.45 -12.64 4.52
C LEU A 125 -10.92 -13.56 3.41
N LEU A 126 -10.44 -12.97 2.31
CA LEU A 126 -9.76 -13.71 1.24
C LEU A 126 -8.47 -14.38 1.73
N GLY A 127 -7.67 -13.69 2.54
CA GLY A 127 -6.47 -14.23 3.15
C GLY A 127 -6.76 -15.44 4.05
N LEU A 128 -7.84 -15.39 4.84
CA LEU A 128 -8.30 -16.51 5.65
C LEU A 128 -8.74 -17.70 4.78
N VAL A 129 -9.48 -17.45 3.70
CA VAL A 129 -9.86 -18.50 2.75
C VAL A 129 -8.62 -19.18 2.16
N ILE A 130 -7.65 -18.38 1.70
CA ILE A 130 -6.38 -18.90 1.16
C ILE A 130 -5.63 -19.69 2.23
N ALA A 131 -5.56 -19.19 3.47
CA ALA A 131 -4.89 -19.89 4.58
C ALA A 131 -5.53 -21.25 4.89
N VAL A 132 -6.86 -21.33 4.88
CA VAL A 132 -7.60 -22.59 5.07
C VAL A 132 -7.33 -23.57 3.93
N ILE A 133 -7.30 -23.09 2.68
CA ILE A 133 -7.00 -23.92 1.51
C ILE A 133 -5.54 -24.43 1.54
N LEU A 134 -4.60 -23.62 2.03
CA LEU A 134 -3.18 -23.97 2.10
C LEU A 134 -2.80 -24.82 3.32
N LEU A 135 -3.65 -24.89 4.35
CA LEU A 135 -3.40 -25.67 5.56
C LEU A 135 -3.13 -27.16 5.27
N PRO A 136 -3.95 -27.87 4.48
CA PRO A 136 -3.71 -29.27 4.13
C PRO A 136 -2.39 -29.53 3.37
N PRO A 137 -2.03 -28.81 2.29
CA PRO A 137 -0.77 -29.05 1.60
C PRO A 137 0.45 -28.67 2.46
N ILE A 138 0.35 -27.66 3.33
CA ILE A 138 1.42 -27.35 4.30
C ILE A 138 1.62 -28.51 5.27
N ALA A 139 0.53 -29.06 5.83
CA ALA A 139 0.62 -30.21 6.73
C ALA A 139 1.21 -31.44 6.01
N GLY A 140 0.78 -31.71 4.79
CA GLY A 140 1.33 -32.79 3.96
C GLY A 140 2.82 -32.61 3.68
N PHE A 141 3.25 -31.38 3.33
CA PHE A 141 4.65 -31.06 3.11
C PHE A 141 5.50 -31.28 4.37
N ILE A 142 5.01 -30.87 5.54
CA ILE A 142 5.70 -31.09 6.82
C ILE A 142 5.87 -32.59 7.11
N LEU A 143 4.84 -33.41 6.86
CA LEU A 143 4.92 -34.86 7.08
C LEU A 143 5.96 -35.53 6.16
N VAL A 144 5.99 -35.17 4.88
CA VAL A 144 7.00 -35.67 3.93
C VAL A 144 8.41 -35.25 4.36
N LEU A 145 8.56 -34.01 4.83
CA LEU A 145 9.85 -33.50 5.29
C LEU A 145 10.35 -34.28 6.53
N ILE A 146 9.46 -34.57 7.48
CA ILE A 146 9.79 -35.39 8.66
C ILE A 146 10.22 -36.81 8.26
N ASP A 147 9.52 -37.45 7.32
CA ASP A 147 9.86 -38.80 6.86
C ASP A 147 11.22 -38.84 6.16
N SER A 148 11.51 -37.85 5.31
CA SER A 148 12.81 -37.74 4.64
C SER A 148 14.00 -37.59 5.59
N LEU A 149 13.79 -36.90 6.73
CA LEU A 149 14.80 -36.73 7.78
C LEU A 149 14.99 -37.99 8.64
N ARG A 150 13.96 -38.83 8.78
CA ARG A 150 14.04 -40.12 9.50
C ARG A 150 14.68 -41.21 8.65
N GLY A 151 14.37 -41.27 7.35
CA GLY A 151 14.95 -42.25 6.43
C GLY A 151 16.46 -42.12 6.24
N THR A 152 17.02 -40.94 6.47
CA THR A 152 18.47 -40.69 6.44
C THR A 152 19.21 -41.13 7.71
N SER A 153 18.52 -41.29 8.86
CA SER A 153 19.15 -41.73 10.11
C SER A 153 19.27 -43.26 10.27
N SER A 154 18.49 -44.06 9.53
CA SER A 154 18.53 -45.53 9.61
C SER A 154 19.57 -46.20 8.70
N ARG A 155 20.29 -45.42 7.88
CA ARG A 155 21.36 -45.90 6.97
C ARG A 155 22.78 -45.62 7.47
N ARG A 156 22.95 -45.21 8.72
CA ARG A 156 24.24 -45.15 9.44
C ARG A 156 24.22 -46.14 10.58
#